data_AF-A0A529T4E6-F1
#
_entry.id   AF-A0A529T4E6-F1
#
_cell.length_a   1.000
_cell.length_b   1.000
_cell.length_c   1.000
_cell.angle_alpha   90.00
_cell.angle_beta   90.00
_cell.angle_gamma   90.00
#
_symmetry.space_group_name_H-M   'P 1'
#
loop_
_entity.id
_entity.type
_entity.pdbx_description
1 polymer ?
#
loop_
_entity_poly.entity_id
_entity_poly.type
_entity_poly.pdbx_seq_one_letter_code
_entity_poly.pdbx_strand_id
1 'polypeptide(L)'
;HYHGLTSEFLTGEEVFPVCSPKLLEGPHPLRHPQDLKHHTLIRDGYRIDWAAWLASAGVEGVDPNSGLTFDSATFAVESAVQGEGVVLGRTMLVSADLATGRLVRPFDHALKAVSSFYLVYPPEAIRQRKVKAFRDWLFEEIEPG
;
A
#
# COMPACT_ATOMS: atom_id res chain seq x y z
N HIS A 1 -15.81 9.11 10.38
CA HIS A 1 -15.94 9.87 11.63
C HIS A 1 -16.61 8.99 12.68
N TYR A 2 -15.94 8.73 13.80
CA TYR A 2 -16.48 7.94 14.91
C TYR A 2 -17.09 8.89 15.95
N HIS A 3 -18.40 9.11 15.89
CA HIS A 3 -19.08 10.01 16.83
C HIS A 3 -19.02 9.46 18.26
N GLY A 4 -18.65 10.31 19.22
CA GLY A 4 -18.59 9.96 20.65
C GLY A 4 -17.34 9.18 21.06
N LEU A 5 -16.40 8.94 20.14
CA LEU A 5 -15.12 8.27 20.42
C LEU A 5 -13.95 9.23 20.22
N THR A 6 -12.88 9.01 20.97
CA THR A 6 -11.58 9.62 20.68
C THR A 6 -10.95 8.85 19.53
N SER A 7 -10.46 9.57 18.52
CA SER A 7 -9.71 8.99 17.38
C SER A 7 -8.38 9.71 17.23
N GLU A 8 -7.28 8.99 17.42
CA GLU A 8 -5.93 9.53 17.31
C GLU A 8 -5.24 8.93 16.09
N PHE A 9 -4.63 9.78 15.27
CA PHE A 9 -3.91 9.35 14.07
C PHE A 9 -2.69 8.53 14.46
N LEU A 10 -2.56 7.33 13.91
CA LEU A 10 -1.39 6.46 14.12
C LEU A 10 -0.38 6.65 12.99
N THR A 11 -0.77 6.33 11.76
CA THR A 11 0.11 6.46 10.61
C THR A 11 -0.68 6.59 9.31
N GLY A 12 -0.05 7.23 8.33
CA GLY A 12 -0.58 7.35 6.97
C GLY A 12 -0.35 6.07 6.20
N GLU A 13 -1.31 5.69 5.36
CA GLU A 13 -1.12 4.62 4.39
C GLU A 13 -0.93 5.23 3.01
N GLU A 14 0.10 4.79 2.30
CA GLU A 14 0.33 5.13 0.90
C GLU A 14 0.10 3.90 0.03
N VAL A 15 -0.36 4.16 -1.20
CA VAL A 15 -0.63 3.17 -2.22
C VAL A 15 0.22 3.50 -3.44
N PHE A 16 1.11 2.59 -3.80
CA PHE A 16 2.08 2.82 -4.88
C PHE A 16 2.44 1.50 -5.58
N PRO A 17 2.85 1.54 -6.85
CA PRO A 17 3.26 0.34 -7.56
C PRO A 17 4.48 -0.28 -6.93
N VAL A 18 4.49 -1.61 -6.87
CA VAL A 18 5.65 -2.42 -6.50
C VAL A 18 5.72 -3.66 -7.37
N CYS A 19 6.93 -4.16 -7.62
CA CYS A 19 7.17 -5.35 -8.41
C CYS A 19 8.45 -6.06 -7.98
N SER A 20 8.65 -7.30 -8.46
CA SER A 20 9.95 -7.96 -8.35
C SER A 20 11.05 -7.15 -9.05
N PRO A 21 12.29 -7.09 -8.52
CA PRO A 21 13.44 -6.48 -9.19
C PRO A 21 13.67 -6.97 -10.63
N LYS A 22 13.26 -8.22 -10.91
CA LYS A 22 13.37 -8.84 -12.25
C LYS A 22 12.69 -8.02 -13.35
N LEU A 23 11.61 -7.29 -13.03
CA LEU A 23 10.88 -6.48 -14.01
C LEU A 23 11.64 -5.19 -14.38
N LEU A 24 12.67 -4.80 -13.61
CA LEU A 24 13.53 -3.65 -13.94
C LEU A 24 14.64 -4.01 -14.93
N GLU A 25 14.96 -5.29 -15.06
CA GLU A 25 16.05 -5.80 -15.91
C GLU A 25 15.55 -6.52 -17.18
N GLY A 26 14.24 -6.74 -17.27
CA GLY A 26 13.60 -7.43 -18.38
C GLY A 26 13.56 -6.65 -19.70
N PRO A 27 12.90 -7.21 -20.74
CA PRO A 27 12.83 -6.60 -22.08
C PRO A 27 12.08 -5.26 -22.11
N HIS A 28 11.20 -5.02 -21.13
CA HIS A 28 10.44 -3.78 -20.96
C HIS A 28 10.67 -3.23 -19.54
N PRO A 29 11.84 -2.64 -19.26
CA PRO A 29 12.16 -2.18 -17.91
C PRO A 29 11.22 -1.05 -17.47
N LEU A 30 10.71 -1.12 -16.23
CA LEU A 30 9.87 -0.06 -15.65
C LEU A 30 10.74 1.14 -15.27
N ARG A 31 10.66 2.24 -16.04
CA ARG A 31 11.41 3.48 -15.79
C ARG A 31 10.50 4.67 -15.51
N HIS A 32 9.34 4.69 -16.15
CA HIS A 32 8.31 5.70 -15.91
C HIS A 32 6.92 5.05 -15.93
N PRO A 33 5.89 5.68 -15.31
CA PRO A 33 4.55 5.09 -15.17
C PRO A 33 3.93 4.58 -16.48
N GLN A 34 4.24 5.20 -17.63
CA GLN A 34 3.74 4.78 -18.94
C GLN A 34 4.21 3.39 -19.40
N ASP A 35 5.28 2.86 -18.80
CA ASP A 35 5.80 1.52 -19.11
C ASP A 35 4.88 0.40 -18.61
N LEU A 36 3.96 0.72 -17.69
CA LEU A 36 2.95 -0.22 -17.16
C LEU A 36 2.11 -0.88 -18.26
N LYS A 37 1.99 -0.25 -19.45
CA LYS A 37 1.32 -0.84 -20.63
C LYS A 37 1.94 -2.18 -21.09
N HIS A 38 3.18 -2.46 -20.69
CA HIS A 38 3.91 -3.68 -21.05
C HIS A 38 3.84 -4.78 -19.98
N HIS A 39 3.19 -4.51 -18.85
CA HIS A 39 3.19 -5.40 -17.68
C HIS A 39 1.78 -5.76 -17.27
N THR A 40 1.64 -6.93 -16.65
CA THR A 40 0.40 -7.34 -16.01
C THR A 40 0.14 -6.48 -14.77
N LEU A 41 -1.04 -5.84 -14.71
CA LEU A 41 -1.48 -5.13 -13.52
C LEU A 41 -2.22 -6.10 -12.59
N ILE A 42 -1.58 -6.46 -11.50
CA ILE A 42 -2.14 -7.32 -10.46
C ILE A 42 -3.08 -6.47 -9.61
N ARG A 43 -4.31 -6.95 -9.45
CA ARG A 43 -5.39 -6.29 -8.74
C ARG A 43 -5.78 -7.05 -7.48
N ASP A 44 -6.27 -6.30 -6.50
CA ASP A 44 -6.87 -6.81 -5.28
C ASP A 44 -8.27 -6.21 -5.07
N GLY A 45 -8.95 -6.60 -3.98
CA GLY A 45 -10.29 -6.14 -3.66
C GLY A 45 -10.39 -4.77 -2.96
N TYR A 46 -9.30 -3.99 -2.87
CA TYR A 46 -9.34 -2.70 -2.18
C TYR A 46 -9.92 -1.57 -3.05
N ARG A 47 -10.31 -0.47 -2.39
CA ARG A 47 -10.95 0.69 -3.04
C ARG A 47 -10.01 1.55 -3.87
N ILE A 48 -8.74 1.68 -3.47
CA ILE A 48 -7.74 2.39 -4.27
C ILE A 48 -7.13 1.37 -5.21
N ASP A 49 -7.56 1.44 -6.46
CA ASP A 49 -7.21 0.53 -7.54
C ASP A 49 -6.33 1.19 -8.61
N TRP A 50 -6.02 0.44 -9.67
CA TRP A 50 -5.22 0.92 -10.79
C TRP A 50 -5.88 2.08 -11.54
N ALA A 51 -7.21 2.13 -11.63
CA ALA A 51 -7.88 3.24 -12.30
C ALA A 51 -7.60 4.56 -11.57
N ALA A 52 -7.73 4.56 -10.24
CA ALA A 52 -7.41 5.73 -9.41
C ALA A 52 -5.93 6.10 -9.51
N TRP A 53 -5.02 5.12 -9.43
CA TRP A 53 -3.58 5.39 -9.47
C TRP A 53 -3.14 5.92 -10.84
N LEU A 54 -3.52 5.27 -11.95
CA LEU A 54 -3.17 5.68 -13.31
C LEU A 54 -3.66 7.09 -13.63
N ALA A 55 -4.91 7.41 -13.26
CA ALA A 55 -5.47 8.75 -13.44
C ALA A 55 -4.67 9.81 -12.65
N SER A 56 -4.29 9.50 -11.40
CA SER A 56 -3.50 10.43 -10.58
C SER A 56 -2.06 10.61 -11.08
N ALA A 57 -1.52 9.61 -11.78
CA ALA A 57 -0.19 9.63 -12.38
C ALA A 57 -0.17 10.25 -13.78
N GLY A 58 -1.34 10.61 -14.33
CA GLY A 58 -1.48 11.12 -15.70
C GLY A 58 -1.14 10.08 -16.78
N VAL A 59 -1.32 8.79 -16.48
CA VAL A 59 -1.04 7.69 -17.42
C VAL A 59 -2.28 7.41 -18.27
N GLU A 60 -2.09 7.41 -19.59
CA GLU A 60 -3.15 7.12 -20.56
C GLU A 60 -2.85 5.83 -21.35
N GLY A 61 -3.88 5.22 -21.95
CA GLY A 61 -3.69 4.05 -22.83
C GLY A 61 -3.25 2.76 -22.11
N VAL A 62 -3.36 2.72 -20.77
CA VAL A 62 -3.22 1.52 -19.95
C VAL A 62 -4.60 1.13 -19.45
N ASP A 63 -5.02 -0.11 -19.69
CA ASP A 63 -6.28 -0.62 -19.18
C ASP A 63 -6.14 -0.96 -17.68
N PRO A 64 -6.82 -0.25 -16.76
CA PRO A 64 -6.74 -0.54 -15.33
C PRO A 64 -7.30 -1.93 -14.96
N ASN A 65 -8.04 -2.58 -15.87
CA ASN A 65 -8.59 -3.91 -15.68
C ASN A 65 -7.75 -5.01 -16.34
N SER A 66 -6.70 -4.67 -17.08
CA SER A 66 -5.88 -5.67 -17.76
C SER A 66 -4.94 -6.34 -16.77
N GLY A 67 -5.31 -7.54 -16.31
CA GLY A 67 -4.40 -8.39 -15.55
C GLY A 67 -5.07 -9.35 -14.59
N LEU A 68 -4.27 -9.85 -13.65
CA LEU A 68 -4.67 -10.83 -12.67
C LEU A 68 -5.44 -10.16 -11.53
N THR A 69 -6.47 -10.81 -11.01
CA THR A 69 -7.24 -10.31 -9.88
C THR A 69 -7.25 -11.36 -8.79
N PHE A 70 -6.89 -10.95 -7.58
CA PHE A 70 -6.93 -11.80 -6.39
C PHE A 70 -7.91 -11.23 -5.37
N ASP A 71 -8.66 -12.09 -4.71
CA ASP A 71 -9.52 -11.67 -3.59
C ASP A 71 -8.70 -11.31 -2.34
N SER A 72 -7.47 -11.85 -2.24
CA SER A 72 -6.54 -11.60 -1.14
C SER A 72 -5.37 -10.74 -1.60
N ALA A 73 -5.17 -9.61 -0.94
CA ALA A 73 -4.04 -8.73 -1.19
C ALA A 73 -2.69 -9.40 -0.88
N THR A 74 -2.64 -10.32 0.08
CA THR A 74 -1.42 -11.09 0.37
C THR A 74 -1.03 -11.97 -0.82
N PHE A 75 -2.00 -12.61 -1.49
CA PHE A 75 -1.72 -13.40 -2.70
C PHE A 75 -1.35 -12.51 -3.89
N ALA A 76 -1.97 -11.33 -4.02
CA ALA A 76 -1.57 -10.35 -5.02
C ALA A 76 -0.11 -9.90 -4.86
N VAL A 77 0.31 -9.64 -3.62
CA VAL A 77 1.69 -9.25 -3.29
C VAL A 77 2.68 -10.39 -3.57
N GLU A 78 2.37 -11.62 -3.15
CA GLU A 78 3.25 -12.76 -3.42
C GLU A 78 3.38 -13.06 -4.93
N SER A 79 2.31 -12.87 -5.72
CA SER A 79 2.37 -12.95 -7.20
C SER A 79 3.34 -11.91 -7.78
N ALA A 80 3.31 -10.67 -7.27
CA ALA A 80 4.28 -9.63 -7.67
C ALA A 80 5.72 -9.96 -7.26
N VAL A 81 5.93 -10.57 -6.08
CA VAL A 81 7.24 -11.07 -5.61
C VAL A 81 7.80 -12.12 -6.58
N GLN A 82 6.96 -13.01 -7.09
CA GLN A 82 7.37 -14.02 -8.08
C GLN A 82 7.68 -13.43 -9.46
N GLY A 83 7.35 -12.15 -9.69
CA GLY A 83 7.60 -11.46 -10.95
C GLY A 83 6.50 -11.66 -11.99
N GLU A 84 5.28 -11.98 -11.57
CA GLU A 84 4.14 -12.18 -12.47
C GLU A 84 3.50 -10.85 -12.93
N GLY A 85 3.91 -9.73 -12.34
CA GLY A 85 3.40 -8.41 -12.70
C GLY A 85 3.73 -7.34 -11.68
N VAL A 86 3.00 -6.23 -11.78
CA VAL A 86 3.08 -5.09 -10.86
C VAL A 86 1.80 -5.04 -10.05
N VAL A 87 1.91 -4.85 -8.73
CA VAL A 87 0.76 -4.69 -7.83
C VAL A 87 0.80 -3.30 -7.20
N LEU A 88 -0.37 -2.77 -6.83
CA LEU A 88 -0.44 -1.60 -5.95
C LEU A 88 -0.18 -2.05 -4.51
N GLY A 89 1.04 -1.81 -4.03
CA GLY A 89 1.46 -2.06 -2.66
C GLY A 89 0.91 -1.02 -1.70
N ARG A 90 0.59 -1.48 -0.48
CA ARG A 90 0.23 -0.63 0.67
C ARG A 90 1.38 -0.59 1.64
N THR A 91 1.76 0.61 2.12
CA THR A 91 2.97 0.83 2.93
C THR A 91 3.22 -0.28 3.96
N MET A 92 2.22 -0.61 4.78
CA MET A 92 2.36 -1.63 5.83
C MET A 92 2.49 -3.04 5.26
N LEU A 93 1.69 -3.38 4.25
CA LEU A 93 1.62 -4.72 3.67
C LEU A 93 2.91 -5.12 2.95
N VAL A 94 3.56 -4.17 2.26
CA VAL A 94 4.75 -4.45 1.44
C VAL A 94 6.06 -4.04 2.10
N SER A 95 6.01 -3.47 3.32
CA SER A 95 7.18 -2.94 4.04
C SER A 95 8.32 -3.97 4.18
N ALA A 96 8.01 -5.18 4.64
CA ALA A 96 9.00 -6.24 4.82
C ALA A 96 9.64 -6.68 3.49
N ASP A 97 8.85 -6.73 2.42
CA ASP A 97 9.33 -7.14 1.10
C ASP A 97 10.20 -6.10 0.43
N LEU A 98 9.89 -4.83 0.65
CA LEU A 98 10.75 -3.72 0.24
C LEU A 98 12.06 -3.73 1.04
N ALA A 99 11.98 -3.91 2.37
CA ALA A 99 13.16 -3.94 3.24
C ALA A 99 14.12 -5.10 2.91
N THR A 100 13.57 -6.25 2.52
CA THR A 100 14.36 -7.44 2.12
C THR A 100 14.72 -7.47 0.64
N GLY A 101 14.26 -6.50 -0.15
CA GLY A 101 14.53 -6.41 -1.60
C GLY A 101 13.80 -7.46 -2.44
N ARG A 102 12.81 -8.18 -1.89
CA ARG A 102 11.92 -9.07 -2.66
C ARG A 102 11.03 -8.27 -3.61
N LEU A 103 10.66 -7.06 -3.18
CA LEU A 103 9.97 -6.08 -4.00
C LEU A 103 10.79 -4.80 -4.09
N VAL A 104 10.54 -4.06 -5.16
CA VAL A 104 11.05 -2.70 -5.39
C VAL A 104 9.89 -1.79 -5.77
N ARG A 105 10.05 -0.50 -5.46
CA ARG A 105 9.15 0.57 -5.89
C ARG A 105 9.72 1.20 -7.16
N PRO A 106 9.13 0.93 -8.36
CA PRO A 106 9.68 1.45 -9.61
C PRO A 106 9.48 2.96 -9.81
N PHE A 107 8.53 3.59 -9.09
CA PHE A 107 8.18 5.00 -9.28
C PHE A 107 7.97 5.74 -7.95
N ASP A 108 8.29 7.02 -7.92
CA ASP A 108 8.08 7.88 -6.75
C ASP A 108 6.62 8.28 -6.54
N HIS A 109 5.75 8.15 -7.54
CA HIS A 109 4.35 8.55 -7.41
C HIS A 109 3.55 7.60 -6.50
N ALA A 110 2.86 8.17 -5.51
CA ALA A 110 2.00 7.45 -4.57
C ALA A 110 0.69 8.19 -4.34
N LEU A 111 -0.37 7.42 -4.09
CA LEU A 111 -1.63 7.92 -3.57
C LEU A 111 -1.66 7.79 -2.05
N LYS A 112 -1.97 8.88 -1.36
CA LYS A 112 -2.29 8.80 0.08
C LYS A 112 -3.67 8.18 0.24
N ALA A 113 -3.75 7.07 0.96
CA ALA A 113 -5.02 6.46 1.27
C ALA A 113 -5.82 7.36 2.21
N VAL A 114 -7.09 7.57 1.87
CA VAL A 114 -8.04 8.31 2.72
C VAL A 114 -8.24 7.58 4.06
N SER A 115 -8.11 6.25 4.06
CA SER A 115 -8.07 5.41 5.25
C SER A 115 -6.65 5.37 5.82
N SER A 116 -6.29 6.39 6.61
CA SER A 116 -5.13 6.28 7.51
C SER A 116 -5.49 5.44 8.73
N PHE A 117 -4.49 4.91 9.42
CA PHE A 117 -4.71 4.13 10.64
C PHE A 117 -4.94 5.07 11.83
N TYR A 118 -5.98 4.78 12.63
CA TYR A 118 -6.30 5.54 13.85
C TYR A 118 -6.49 4.59 15.02
N LEU A 119 -6.04 5.01 16.21
CA LEU A 119 -6.42 4.39 17.47
C LEU A 119 -7.74 5.01 17.91
N VAL A 120 -8.77 4.18 18.10
CA VAL A 120 -10.13 4.64 18.44
C VAL A 120 -10.59 4.02 19.76
N TYR A 121 -11.01 4.86 20.71
CA TYR A 121 -11.47 4.41 22.03
C TYR A 121 -12.46 5.40 22.69
N PRO A 122 -13.31 4.96 23.64
CA PRO A 122 -14.19 5.87 24.39
C PRO A 122 -13.36 6.87 25.22
N PRO A 123 -13.72 8.17 25.28
CA PRO A 123 -12.94 9.19 25.99
C PRO A 123 -12.56 8.82 27.43
N GLU A 124 -13.42 8.10 28.15
CA GLU A 124 -13.21 7.69 29.53
C GLU A 124 -12.21 6.53 29.66
N ALA A 125 -12.01 5.75 28.60
CA ALA A 125 -11.14 4.59 28.60
C ALA A 125 -9.69 4.96 28.89
N ILE A 126 -9.25 6.16 28.51
CA ILE A 126 -7.88 6.65 28.75
C ILE A 126 -7.55 6.77 30.25
N ARG A 127 -8.57 6.86 31.12
CA ARG A 127 -8.38 6.87 32.58
C ARG A 127 -7.97 5.51 33.14
N GLN A 128 -8.20 4.43 32.38
CA GLN A 128 -7.77 3.11 32.77
C GLN A 128 -6.28 2.95 32.46
N ARG A 129 -5.47 2.67 33.49
CA ARG A 129 -4.01 2.51 33.35
C ARG A 129 -3.59 1.58 32.21
N LYS A 130 -4.31 0.46 32.01
CA LYS A 130 -4.02 -0.52 30.94
C LYS A 130 -4.22 0.06 29.53
N VAL A 131 -5.22 0.91 29.34
CA VAL A 131 -5.52 1.53 28.03
C VAL A 131 -4.48 2.59 27.73
N LYS A 132 -4.15 3.44 28.71
CA LYS A 132 -3.09 4.43 28.58
C LYS A 132 -1.74 3.76 28.26
N ALA A 133 -1.38 2.71 28.99
CA ALA A 133 -0.12 2.00 28.76
C ALA A 133 -0.05 1.37 27.35
N PHE A 134 -1.12 0.74 26.88
CA PHE A 134 -1.17 0.18 25.52
C PHE A 134 -1.09 1.27 24.44
N ARG A 135 -1.83 2.38 24.62
CA ARG A 135 -1.74 3.53 23.73
C ARG A 135 -0.30 4.03 23.63
N ASP A 136 0.31 4.36 24.77
CA ASP A 136 1.63 4.98 24.78
C ASP A 136 2.67 4.06 24.14
N TRP A 137 2.67 2.77 24.49
CA TRP A 137 3.51 1.76 23.84
C TRP A 137 3.26 1.66 22.32
N LEU A 138 2.00 1.64 21.88
CA LEU A 138 1.66 1.54 20.45
C LEU A 138 2.21 2.73 19.66
N PHE A 139 2.15 3.94 20.22
CA PHE A 139 2.72 5.12 19.57
C PHE A 139 4.26 5.09 19.55
N GLU A 140 4.91 4.55 20.59
CA GLU A 140 6.36 4.34 20.62
C GLU A 140 6.83 3.34 19.53
N GLU A 141 6.07 2.27 19.27
CA GLU A 141 6.43 1.27 18.24
C GLU A 141 6.23 1.76 16.79
N ILE A 142 5.42 2.81 16.58
CA ILE A 142 5.07 3.31 15.25
C ILE A 142 5.97 4.49 14.84
N GLU A 143 6.59 5.19 15.78
CA GLU A 143 7.63 6.18 15.45
C GLU A 143 8.85 5.46 14.83
N PRO A 144 9.20 5.73 13.57
CA PRO A 144 10.42 5.17 13.00
C PRO A 144 11.61 5.84 13.68
N GLY A 145 12.48 5.02 14.27
CA GLY A 145 13.84 5.43 14.65
C GLY A 145 14.71 5.79 13.45
#